data_AF-A0A3D2F294-F1
#
_entry.id   AF-A0A3D2F294-F1
#
_cell.length_a   1.000
_cell.length_b   1.000
_cell.length_c   1.000
_cell.angle_alpha   90.00
_cell.angle_beta   90.00
_cell.angle_gamma   90.00
#
_symmetry.space_group_name_H-M   'P 1'
#
loop_
_entity.id
_entity.type
_entity.pdbx_description
1 polymer ?
#
loop_
_entity_poly.entity_id
_entity_poly.type
_entity_poly.pdbx_seq_one_letter_code
_entity_poly.pdbx_strand_id
1 'polypeptide(L)'
;MLEFQEKQKTRKLIYSNWSLMILSIAAVLMFFSLAKIYVKSREAKAKNEEIINILETAKERGLSIKEGIERLEGEFGAEKEIRDRFDVAKPGEKAIVIINRSEETPSPPEKKESFILKLWHVINIFD
;
A
#
# COMPACT_ATOMS: atom_id res chain seq x y z
N MET A 1 19.69 -51.31 51.86
CA MET A 1 18.58 -52.03 51.20
C MET A 1 17.33 -51.17 50.94
N LEU A 2 17.10 -50.06 51.66
CA LEU A 2 15.94 -49.17 51.46
C LEU A 2 15.96 -48.37 50.14
N GLU A 3 17.15 -47.95 49.67
CA GLU A 3 17.29 -47.17 48.43
C GLU A 3 16.81 -47.90 47.16
N PHE A 4 16.85 -49.24 47.16
CA PHE A 4 16.42 -50.03 46.01
C PHE A 4 14.89 -50.07 45.89
N GLN A 5 14.17 -49.99 47.02
CA GLN A 5 12.70 -49.98 47.03
C GLN A 5 12.13 -48.60 46.69
N GLU A 6 12.82 -47.51 47.05
CA GLU A 6 12.43 -46.15 46.65
C GLU A 6 12.52 -45.95 45.13
N LYS A 7 13.55 -46.51 44.49
CA LYS A 7 13.70 -46.50 43.02
C LYS A 7 12.60 -47.29 42.30
N GLN A 8 12.06 -48.35 42.91
CA GLN A 8 10.93 -49.10 42.35
C GLN A 8 9.60 -48.35 42.46
N LYS A 9 9.32 -47.68 43.59
CA LYS A 9 8.08 -46.90 43.77
C LYS A 9 8.02 -45.67 42.85
N THR A 10 9.12 -44.94 42.74
CA THR A 10 9.25 -43.79 41.83
C THR A 10 9.12 -44.21 40.36
N ARG A 11 9.74 -45.33 39.95
CA ARG A 11 9.51 -45.91 38.61
C ARG A 11 8.03 -46.23 38.38
N LYS A 12 7.34 -46.85 39.33
CA LYS A 12 5.94 -47.26 39.14
C LYS A 12 4.98 -46.07 39.02
N LEU A 13 5.27 -44.96 39.70
CA LEU A 13 4.53 -43.70 39.60
C LEU A 13 4.79 -42.99 38.26
N ILE A 14 6.06 -42.87 37.86
CA ILE A 14 6.45 -42.16 36.63
C ILE A 14 6.03 -42.94 35.37
N TYR A 15 6.16 -44.27 35.38
CA TYR A 15 5.82 -45.15 34.26
C TYR A 15 4.38 -45.69 34.32
N SER A 16 3.52 -45.11 35.16
CA SER A 16 2.08 -45.38 35.08
C SER A 16 1.52 -44.81 33.78
N ASN A 17 0.63 -45.56 33.10
CA ASN A 17 0.02 -45.14 31.83
C ASN A 17 -0.62 -43.74 31.91
N TRP A 18 -1.18 -43.37 33.06
CA TRP A 18 -1.76 -42.05 33.32
C TRP A 18 -0.71 -40.92 33.39
N SER A 19 0.41 -41.17 34.06
CA SER A 19 1.54 -40.23 34.13
C SER A 19 2.10 -39.96 32.74
N LEU A 20 2.32 -41.02 31.96
CA LEU A 20 2.78 -40.92 30.57
C LEU A 20 1.79 -40.18 29.67
N MET A 21 0.48 -40.38 29.86
CA MET A 21 -0.55 -39.68 29.08
C MET A 21 -0.54 -38.18 29.37
N ILE A 22 -0.47 -37.79 30.65
CA ILE A 22 -0.39 -36.38 31.06
C ILE A 22 0.90 -35.74 30.52
N LEU A 23 2.03 -36.44 30.63
CA LEU A 23 3.31 -35.96 30.12
C LEU A 23 3.27 -35.79 28.59
N SER A 24 2.64 -36.73 27.87
CA SER A 24 2.47 -36.66 26.42
C SER A 24 1.62 -35.45 26.00
N ILE A 25 0.51 -35.20 26.70
CA ILE A 25 -0.33 -34.01 26.47
C ILE A 25 0.47 -32.72 26.71
N ALA A 26 1.21 -32.65 27.83
CA ALA A 26 2.04 -31.49 28.14
C ALA A 26 3.12 -31.26 27.07
N ALA A 27 3.76 -32.33 26.59
CA ALA A 27 4.74 -32.26 25.51
C ALA A 27 4.14 -31.74 24.21
N VAL A 28 2.95 -32.22 23.82
CA VAL A 28 2.24 -31.76 22.61
C VAL A 28 1.88 -30.28 22.71
N LEU A 29 1.35 -29.83 23.86
CA LEU A 29 1.04 -28.40 24.09
C LEU A 29 2.28 -27.51 23.98
N MET A 30 3.42 -27.93 24.55
CA MET A 30 4.68 -27.22 24.41
C MET A 30 5.13 -27.17 22.95
N PHE A 31 5.01 -28.28 22.21
CA PHE A 31 5.39 -28.34 20.80
C PHE A 31 4.57 -27.38 19.94
N PHE A 32 3.25 -27.33 20.13
CA PHE A 32 2.37 -26.38 19.45
C PHE A 32 2.69 -24.92 19.79
N SER A 33 2.99 -24.64 21.07
CA SER A 33 3.37 -23.29 21.51
C SER A 33 4.67 -22.83 20.85
N LEU A 34 5.67 -23.72 20.80
CA LEU A 34 6.97 -23.44 20.19
C LEU A 34 6.85 -23.22 18.69
N ALA A 35 6.06 -24.04 17.99
CA ALA A 35 5.78 -23.88 16.56
C ALA A 35 5.10 -22.52 16.27
N LYS A 36 4.11 -22.14 17.08
CA LYS A 36 3.40 -20.86 16.94
C LYS A 36 4.32 -19.65 17.16
N ILE A 37 5.21 -19.74 18.14
CA ILE A 37 6.23 -18.70 18.41
C ILE A 37 7.25 -18.63 17.28
N TYR A 38 7.68 -19.77 16.73
CA TYR A 38 8.63 -19.81 15.63
C TYR A 38 8.06 -19.13 14.38
N VAL A 39 6.81 -19.44 14.01
CA VAL A 39 6.10 -18.78 12.91
C VAL A 39 5.90 -17.29 13.18
N LYS A 40 5.43 -16.93 14.38
CA LYS A 40 5.18 -15.54 14.76
C LYS A 40 6.46 -14.68 14.80
N SER A 41 7.61 -15.27 15.13
CA SER A 41 8.90 -14.59 15.13
C SER A 41 9.38 -14.22 13.72
N ARG A 42 9.05 -15.04 12.71
CA ARG A 42 9.37 -14.74 11.31
C ARG A 42 8.46 -13.66 10.76
N GLU A 43 7.17 -13.69 11.08
CA GLU A 43 6.21 -12.64 10.68
C GLU A 43 6.52 -11.28 11.33
N ALA A 44 6.97 -11.28 12.59
CA ALA A 44 7.32 -10.04 13.29
C ALA A 44 8.53 -9.31 12.69
N LYS A 45 9.47 -10.04 12.06
CA LYS A 45 10.59 -9.41 11.35
C LYS A 45 10.14 -8.76 10.05
N ALA A 46 9.32 -9.45 9.25
CA ALA A 46 8.79 -8.90 8.00
C ALA A 46 7.92 -7.65 8.24
N LYS A 47 7.07 -7.67 9.27
CA LYS A 47 6.25 -6.50 9.64
C LYS A 47 7.08 -5.31 10.13
N ASN A 48 8.22 -5.53 10.79
CA ASN A 48 9.08 -4.44 11.23
C ASN A 48 9.72 -3.70 10.05
N GLU A 49 10.21 -4.42 9.05
CA GLU A 49 10.80 -3.81 7.85
C GLU A 49 9.76 -3.01 7.06
N GLU A 50 8.55 -3.56 6.91
CA GLU A 50 7.44 -2.85 6.25
C GLU A 50 7.04 -1.57 7.00
N ILE A 51 6.95 -1.63 8.33
CA ILE A 51 6.62 -0.46 9.16
C ILE A 51 7.70 0.62 9.07
N ILE A 52 8.99 0.23 9.04
CA ILE A 52 10.11 1.18 8.89
C ILE A 52 10.03 1.90 7.54
N ASN A 53 9.80 1.17 6.45
CA ASN A 53 9.69 1.75 5.11
C ASN A 53 8.48 2.71 5.00
N ILE A 54 7.34 2.35 5.59
CA ILE A 54 6.16 3.23 5.63
C ILE A 54 6.46 4.51 6.43
N LEU A 55 7.16 4.39 7.56
CA LEU A 55 7.56 5.54 8.39
C LEU A 55 8.50 6.49 7.65
N GLU A 56 9.47 5.94 6.92
CA GLU A 56 10.43 6.70 6.15
C GLU A 56 9.75 7.44 4.99
N THR A 57 8.92 6.72 4.23
CA THR A 57 8.12 7.31 3.13
C THR A 57 7.18 8.41 3.65
N ALA A 58 6.55 8.20 4.81
CA ALA A 58 5.65 9.21 5.41
C ALA A 58 6.42 10.45 5.88
N LYS A 59 7.64 10.28 6.42
CA LYS A 59 8.51 11.40 6.79
C LYS A 59 8.96 12.21 5.59
N GLU A 60 9.42 11.56 4.51
CA GLU A 60 9.85 12.24 3.29
C GLU A 60 8.71 13.03 2.64
N ARG A 61 7.50 12.45 2.60
CA ARG A 61 6.30 13.15 2.14
C ARG A 61 5.94 14.34 3.03
N GLY A 62 6.05 14.17 4.35
CA GLY A 62 5.81 15.25 5.31
C GLY A 62 6.78 16.42 5.12
N LEU A 63 8.07 16.12 4.90
CA LEU A 63 9.09 17.14 4.66
C LEU A 63 8.86 17.87 3.34
N SER A 64 8.59 17.15 2.24
CA SER A 64 8.35 17.79 0.93
C SER A 64 7.08 18.65 0.90
N ILE A 65 6.01 18.23 1.60
CA ILE A 65 4.80 19.05 1.76
C ILE A 65 5.11 20.30 2.59
N LYS A 66 5.91 20.18 3.67
CA LYS A 66 6.28 21.31 4.51
C LYS A 66 7.13 22.33 3.74
N GLU A 67 8.11 21.88 2.97
CA GLU A 67 8.90 22.74 2.08
C GLU A 67 8.02 23.41 1.01
N GLY A 68 7.03 22.69 0.48
CA GLY A 68 6.04 23.25 -0.43
C GLY A 68 5.21 24.36 0.21
N ILE A 69 4.75 24.16 1.45
CA ILE A 69 3.99 25.16 2.22
C ILE A 69 4.86 26.38 2.51
N GLU A 70 6.10 26.21 2.99
CA GLU A 70 7.01 27.33 3.25
C GLU A 70 7.30 28.13 1.96
N ARG A 71 7.41 27.45 0.82
CA ARG A 71 7.54 28.10 -0.48
C ARG A 71 6.27 28.84 -0.90
N LEU A 72 5.08 28.33 -0.61
CA LEU A 72 3.77 28.93 -0.96
C LEU A 72 3.39 30.08 -0.04
N GLU A 73 3.77 30.04 1.25
CA GLU A 73 3.46 31.09 2.24
C GLU A 73 4.29 32.37 2.03
N GLY A 74 5.43 32.30 1.34
CA GLY A 74 6.21 33.49 1.00
C GLY A 74 5.49 34.38 -0.02
N GLU A 75 5.61 35.71 0.11
CA GLU A 75 5.01 36.69 -0.83
C GLU A 75 5.33 36.38 -2.29
N PHE A 76 6.56 35.94 -2.58
CA PHE A 76 6.98 35.56 -3.92
C PHE A 76 6.32 34.26 -4.43
N GLY A 77 6.06 33.30 -3.56
CA GLY A 77 5.48 32.02 -3.92
C GLY A 77 3.98 32.08 -4.15
N ALA A 78 3.26 32.81 -3.29
CA ALA A 78 1.84 33.09 -3.47
C ALA A 78 1.58 33.86 -4.77
N GLU A 79 2.36 34.92 -5.03
CA GLU A 79 2.26 35.72 -6.26
C GLU A 79 2.56 34.89 -7.52
N LYS A 80 3.57 34.01 -7.46
CA LYS A 80 3.93 33.14 -8.58
C LYS A 80 2.85 32.09 -8.86
N GLU A 81 2.29 31.46 -7.84
CA GLU A 81 1.22 30.46 -8.02
C GLU A 81 -0.06 31.09 -8.57
N ILE A 82 -0.38 32.31 -8.11
CA ILE A 82 -1.52 33.08 -8.63
C ILE A 82 -1.29 33.44 -10.12
N ARG A 83 -0.08 33.88 -10.48
CA ARG A 83 0.29 34.16 -11.87
C ARG A 83 0.20 32.92 -12.77
N ASP A 84 0.75 31.79 -12.31
CA ASP A 84 0.78 30.55 -13.08
C ASP A 84 -0.61 29.92 -13.24
N ARG A 85 -1.53 30.10 -12.27
CA ARG A 85 -2.88 29.51 -12.33
C ARG A 85 -3.94 30.41 -12.95
N PHE A 86 -3.79 31.73 -12.87
CA PHE A 86 -4.84 32.67 -13.28
C PHE A 86 -4.42 33.61 -14.42
N ASP A 87 -3.23 33.43 -15.01
CA ASP A 87 -2.70 34.28 -16.09
C ASP A 87 -2.78 35.79 -15.77
N VAL A 88 -2.63 36.14 -14.48
CA VAL A 88 -2.75 37.52 -14.01
C VAL A 88 -1.40 38.23 -14.02
N ALA A 89 -1.38 39.44 -14.58
CA ALA A 89 -0.22 40.33 -14.60
C ALA A 89 -0.27 41.33 -13.44
N LYS A 90 0.89 41.85 -13.01
CA LYS A 90 0.92 42.88 -11.95
C LYS A 90 0.22 44.17 -12.40
N PRO A 91 -0.31 44.98 -11.47
CA PRO A 91 -0.84 46.30 -11.82
C PRO A 91 0.26 47.16 -12.48
N GLY A 92 0.15 47.36 -13.79
CA GLY A 92 1.15 48.06 -14.62
C GLY A 92 1.76 47.23 -15.76
N GLU A 93 1.57 45.91 -15.78
CA GLU A 93 2.02 45.00 -16.84
C GLU A 93 0.90 44.73 -17.86
N LYS A 94 1.20 44.72 -19.17
CA LYS A 94 0.23 44.43 -20.24
C LYS A 94 0.36 42.97 -20.69
N ALA A 95 -0.67 42.15 -20.47
CA ALA A 95 -0.76 40.80 -21.02
C ALA A 95 -1.17 40.85 -22.50
N ILE A 96 -0.35 40.28 -23.39
CA ILE A 96 -0.64 40.19 -24.83
C ILE A 96 -1.16 38.78 -25.12
N VAL A 97 -2.44 38.64 -25.41
CA VAL A 97 -3.04 37.37 -25.85
C VAL A 97 -2.97 37.30 -27.38
N ILE A 98 -2.10 36.45 -27.92
CA ILE A 98 -2.00 36.21 -29.36
C ILE A 98 -3.02 35.12 -29.72
N ILE A 99 -4.16 35.54 -30.27
CA ILE A 99 -5.15 34.61 -30.83
C ILE A 99 -4.73 34.32 -32.27
N ASN A 100 -4.21 33.12 -32.53
CA ASN A 100 -4.00 32.67 -33.90
C ASN A 100 -5.36 32.27 -34.48
N ARG A 101 -6.03 33.20 -35.18
CA ARG A 101 -7.17 32.87 -36.02
C ARG A 101 -6.62 32.19 -37.26
N SER A 102 -6.45 30.87 -37.20
CA SER A 102 -6.26 30.06 -38.40
C SER A 102 -7.45 30.33 -39.32
N GLU A 103 -7.20 31.01 -40.43
CA GLU A 103 -8.14 31.04 -41.56
C GLU A 103 -8.17 29.64 -42.16
N GLU A 104 -8.98 28.76 -41.59
CA GLU A 104 -9.38 27.53 -42.25
C GLU A 104 -10.52 27.87 -43.22
N THR A 105 -10.15 28.06 -44.47
CA THR A 105 -11.05 27.89 -45.63
C THR A 105 -11.87 26.61 -45.47
N PRO A 106 -13.21 26.64 -45.67
CA PRO A 106 -14.03 25.45 -45.52
C PRO A 106 -13.80 24.51 -46.71
N SER A 107 -12.96 23.49 -46.53
CA SER A 107 -12.93 22.34 -47.44
C SER A 107 -14.18 21.47 -47.20
N PRO A 108 -14.86 20.97 -48.25
CA PRO A 108 -16.07 20.17 -48.12
C PRO A 108 -15.88 18.96 -47.20
N PRO A 109 -16.89 18.57 -46.40
CA PRO A 109 -16.76 17.47 -45.46
C PRO A 109 -16.56 16.15 -46.23
N GLU A 110 -15.36 15.58 -46.14
CA GLU A 110 -15.16 14.17 -46.46
C GLU A 110 -15.97 13.34 -45.47
N LYS A 111 -17.05 12.74 -45.98
CA LYS A 111 -17.81 11.68 -45.32
C LYS A 111 -16.87 10.54 -44.91
N LYS A 112 -16.46 10.52 -43.65
CA LYS A 112 -15.98 9.29 -43.01
C LYS A 112 -17.20 8.47 -42.62
N GLU A 113 -17.70 7.71 -43.59
CA GLU A 113 -18.72 6.72 -43.35
C GLU A 113 -18.21 5.65 -42.34
N SER A 114 -18.97 5.52 -41.25
CA SER A 114 -19.66 4.25 -40.99
C SER A 114 -18.79 3.06 -40.57
N PHE A 115 -17.83 3.26 -39.67
CA PHE A 115 -17.24 2.14 -38.89
C PHE A 115 -18.15 1.72 -37.73
N ILE A 116 -18.77 2.68 -37.04
CA ILE A 116 -19.62 2.43 -35.86
C ILE A 116 -20.98 1.86 -36.27
N LEU A 117 -21.52 2.31 -37.40
CA LEU A 117 -22.76 1.79 -38.00
C LEU A 117 -22.58 0.33 -38.51
N LYS A 118 -21.39 -0.05 -39.00
CA LYS A 118 -21.08 -1.45 -39.34
C LYS A 118 -21.02 -2.35 -38.10
N LEU A 119 -20.48 -1.85 -36.99
CA LEU A 119 -20.42 -2.58 -35.71
C LEU A 119 -21.82 -2.85 -35.13
N TRP A 120 -22.73 -1.88 -35.22
CA TRP A 120 -24.10 -2.03 -34.71
C TRP A 120 -24.91 -3.08 -35.50
N HIS A 121 -24.66 -3.22 -36.80
CA HIS A 121 -25.40 -4.17 -37.64
C HIS A 121 -24.98 -5.63 -37.40
N VAL A 122 -23.73 -5.88 -36.98
CA VAL A 122 -23.23 -7.23 -36.66
C VAL A 122 -23.74 -7.72 -35.30
N ILE A 123 -23.95 -6.81 -34.34
CA ILE A 123 -24.46 -7.17 -33.00
C ILE A 123 -25.96 -7.50 -33.04
N ASN A 124 -26.73 -6.84 -33.91
CA ASN A 124 -28.17 -7.06 -34.03
C ASN A 124 -28.57 -8.23 -34.97
N ILE A 125 -27.60 -9.01 -35.47
CA ILE A 125 -27.84 -10.17 -36.36
C ILE A 125 -27.70 -11.52 -35.62
N PHE A 126 -27.30 -11.51 -34.35
CA PHE A 126 -27.03 -12.70 -33.54
C PHE A 126 -27.95 -12.84 -32.31
N ASP A 127 -29.12 -12.19 -32.35
CA ASP A 127 -30.27 -12.42 -31.47
C ASP A 127 -31.51 -12.74 -32.33
#